data_AF-A0A349S475-F1
#
_entry.id   AF-A0A349S475-F1
#
_cell.length_a   1.000
_cell.length_b   1.000
_cell.length_c   1.000
_cell.angle_alpha   90.00
_cell.angle_beta   90.00
_cell.angle_gamma   90.00
#
_symmetry.space_group_name_H-M   'P 1'
#
loop_
_entity.id
_entity.type
_entity.pdbx_description
1 polymer ?
#
loop_
_entity_poly.entity_id
_entity_poly.type
_entity_poly.pdbx_seq_one_letter_code
_entity_poly.pdbx_strand_id
1 'polypeptide(L)'
;MTQRDKAYQYCQTLARQYDENFPVITLFQPRYLRRAIAVIYAFARTADDIADEGNLSLAERLAALADYQQQLLCLSQTDVNGLSPIFIALHHVIQRHHLPISLFLDLLSAFKHDLTSTHYQDDTELYDYCRLSANPIGRLLLLLHQYHDETLIAYADTLCTALQLVNFYQDIAEDHAVRQRVYIPTDSLAEANIDDFIPNEANSLKLSTVLRKKYLACASLLEQSHPLGHRITGRFGWQMRMTLLMALAVLLALSKQEDRDLFSCPRLGKAQWLPAAILSLSKRSFQWRVRRLLKLIGRHNQTS
;
A
#
# COMPACT_ATOMS: atom_id res chain seq x y z
N MET A 1 12.11 -27.62 -18.34
CA MET A 1 11.65 -26.34 -17.74
C MET A 1 12.80 -25.35 -17.81
N THR A 2 12.59 -24.18 -18.45
CA THR A 2 13.66 -23.19 -18.64
C THR A 2 14.05 -22.52 -17.31
N GLN A 3 15.23 -21.88 -17.22
CA GLN A 3 15.64 -21.10 -16.04
C GLN A 3 14.61 -20.02 -15.70
N ARG A 4 14.08 -19.35 -16.74
CA ARG A 4 12.98 -18.39 -16.62
C ARG A 4 11.72 -19.01 -16.02
N ASP A 5 11.32 -20.22 -16.44
CA ASP A 5 10.12 -20.86 -15.88
C ASP A 5 10.29 -21.23 -14.41
N LYS A 6 11.48 -21.71 -14.02
CA LYS A 6 11.84 -21.95 -12.62
C LYS A 6 11.77 -20.65 -11.80
N ALA A 7 12.30 -19.56 -12.34
CA ALA A 7 12.26 -18.24 -11.72
C ALA A 7 10.83 -17.73 -11.47
N TYR A 8 9.95 -17.84 -12.47
CA TYR A 8 8.53 -17.52 -12.27
C TYR A 8 7.85 -18.40 -11.22
N GLN A 9 8.13 -19.71 -11.23
CA GLN A 9 7.54 -20.62 -10.24
C GLN A 9 8.01 -20.26 -8.82
N TYR A 10 9.29 -19.91 -8.65
CA TYR A 10 9.82 -19.41 -7.38
C TYR A 10 9.05 -18.19 -6.89
N CYS A 11 8.91 -17.14 -7.71
CA CYS A 11 8.14 -15.95 -7.34
C CYS A 11 6.67 -16.27 -7.02
N GLN A 12 6.04 -17.18 -7.75
CA GLN A 12 4.66 -17.57 -7.48
C GLN A 12 4.48 -18.35 -6.18
N THR A 13 5.43 -19.23 -5.84
CA THR A 13 5.45 -19.93 -4.56
C THR A 13 5.61 -18.94 -3.43
N LEU A 14 6.61 -18.05 -3.55
CA LEU A 14 6.90 -17.03 -2.55
C LEU A 14 5.66 -16.13 -2.32
N ALA A 15 5.07 -15.63 -3.40
CA ALA A 15 3.89 -14.78 -3.32
C ALA A 15 2.66 -15.47 -2.69
N ARG A 16 2.53 -16.81 -2.83
CA ARG A 16 1.46 -17.59 -2.17
C ARG A 16 1.71 -17.85 -0.69
N GLN A 17 2.97 -17.85 -0.25
CA GLN A 17 3.33 -18.05 1.15
C GLN A 17 3.03 -16.82 2.01
N TYR A 18 3.07 -15.62 1.42
CA TYR A 18 2.69 -14.38 2.09
C TYR A 18 1.16 -14.20 2.08
N ASP A 19 0.51 -14.78 3.09
CA ASP A 19 -0.92 -15.13 3.14
C ASP A 19 -1.91 -13.93 3.21
N GLU A 20 -1.49 -12.71 3.53
CA GLU A 20 -2.46 -11.73 4.04
C GLU A 20 -3.34 -11.02 2.98
N ASN A 21 -2.87 -10.79 1.75
CA ASN A 21 -3.67 -10.07 0.74
C ASN A 21 -3.44 -10.51 -0.71
N PHE A 22 -2.38 -11.27 -0.99
CA PHE A 22 -1.97 -11.64 -2.34
C PHE A 22 -2.97 -12.55 -3.09
N PRO A 23 -3.58 -13.58 -2.47
CA PRO A 23 -4.53 -14.45 -3.17
C PRO A 23 -5.76 -13.69 -3.67
N VAL A 24 -6.24 -12.71 -2.90
CA VAL A 24 -7.43 -11.92 -3.24
C VAL A 24 -7.11 -10.91 -4.34
N ILE A 25 -5.97 -10.21 -4.26
CA ILE A 25 -5.53 -9.23 -5.26
C ILE A 25 -5.27 -9.90 -6.62
N THR A 26 -4.76 -11.14 -6.63
CA THR A 26 -4.39 -11.85 -7.88
C THR A 26 -5.51 -12.68 -8.51
N LEU A 27 -6.48 -13.17 -7.74
CA LEU A 27 -7.60 -13.96 -8.29
C LEU A 27 -8.43 -13.15 -9.30
N PHE A 28 -8.60 -11.86 -9.04
CA PHE A 28 -9.40 -10.93 -9.85
C PHE A 28 -8.68 -10.39 -11.09
N GLN A 29 -7.38 -10.69 -11.24
CA GLN A 29 -6.58 -10.23 -12.36
C GLN A 29 -6.67 -11.19 -13.58
N PRO A 30 -6.55 -10.67 -14.82
CA PRO A 30 -6.47 -11.49 -16.02
C PRO A 30 -5.34 -12.52 -15.92
N ARG A 31 -5.59 -13.76 -16.38
CA ARG A 31 -4.63 -14.87 -16.27
C ARG A 31 -3.23 -14.52 -16.81
N TYR A 32 -3.17 -13.71 -17.87
CA TYR A 32 -1.91 -13.31 -18.49
C TYR A 32 -1.06 -12.34 -17.64
N LEU A 33 -1.67 -11.60 -16.70
CA LEU A 33 -0.96 -10.67 -15.79
C LEU A 33 -0.60 -11.28 -14.45
N ARG A 34 -1.26 -12.37 -14.04
CA ARG A 34 -1.03 -12.99 -12.71
C ARG A 34 0.44 -13.34 -12.46
N ARG A 35 1.17 -13.79 -13.50
CA ARG A 35 2.62 -14.07 -13.41
C ARG A 35 3.43 -12.80 -13.18
N ALA A 36 3.14 -11.72 -13.90
CA ALA A 36 3.84 -10.45 -13.73
C ALA A 36 3.58 -9.85 -12.34
N ILE A 37 2.34 -9.86 -11.89
CA ILE A 37 1.95 -9.37 -10.55
C ILE A 37 2.61 -10.20 -9.45
N ALA A 38 2.69 -11.53 -9.60
CA ALA A 38 3.40 -12.38 -8.64
C ALA A 38 4.89 -12.03 -8.52
N VAL A 39 5.54 -11.70 -9.63
CA VAL A 39 6.95 -11.31 -9.64
C VAL A 39 7.15 -9.95 -8.98
N ILE A 40 6.31 -8.95 -9.28
CA ILE A 40 6.37 -7.63 -8.65
C ILE A 40 6.15 -7.74 -7.14
N TYR A 41 5.15 -8.54 -6.74
CA TYR A 41 4.86 -8.76 -5.33
C TYR A 41 5.99 -9.51 -4.61
N ALA A 42 6.55 -10.56 -5.23
CA ALA A 42 7.71 -11.26 -4.70
C ALA A 42 8.92 -10.31 -4.53
N PHE A 43 9.17 -9.43 -5.50
CA PHE A 43 10.22 -8.43 -5.39
C PHE A 43 10.01 -7.49 -4.19
N ALA A 44 8.83 -6.86 -4.11
CA ALA A 44 8.54 -5.90 -3.05
C ALA A 44 8.59 -6.56 -1.67
N ARG A 45 7.98 -7.75 -1.53
CA ARG A 45 7.93 -8.45 -0.26
C ARG A 45 9.27 -9.02 0.19
N THR A 46 10.12 -9.48 -0.73
CA THR A 46 11.50 -9.87 -0.37
C THR A 46 12.31 -8.68 0.13
N ALA A 47 12.16 -7.49 -0.47
CA ALA A 47 12.84 -6.30 0.01
C ALA A 47 12.32 -5.85 1.38
N ASP A 48 11.00 -5.94 1.61
CA ASP A 48 10.34 -5.69 2.89
C ASP A 48 10.82 -6.67 3.98
N ASP A 49 10.90 -7.97 3.70
CA ASP A 49 11.42 -8.98 4.64
C ASP A 49 12.89 -8.70 5.02
N ILE A 50 13.72 -8.23 4.07
CA ILE A 50 15.11 -7.82 4.36
C ILE A 50 15.13 -6.64 5.35
N ALA A 51 14.18 -5.72 5.25
CA ALA A 51 14.09 -4.56 6.16
C ALA A 51 13.51 -4.95 7.53
N ASP A 52 12.52 -5.84 7.58
CA ASP A 52 11.64 -5.98 8.75
C ASP A 52 11.79 -7.31 9.50
N GLU A 53 12.25 -8.39 8.85
CA GLU A 53 12.22 -9.74 9.42
C GLU A 53 13.61 -10.30 9.80
N GLY A 54 13.65 -11.26 10.72
CA GLY A 54 14.87 -11.98 11.10
C GLY A 54 15.78 -11.24 12.10
N ASN A 55 16.98 -11.81 12.33
CA ASN A 55 17.91 -11.38 13.37
C ASN A 55 19.10 -10.56 12.83
N LEU A 56 19.00 -10.04 11.61
CA LEU A 56 20.05 -9.24 11.00
C LEU A 56 20.21 -7.90 11.73
N SER A 57 21.46 -7.50 11.97
CA SER A 57 21.81 -6.16 12.44
C SER A 57 21.46 -5.10 11.39
N LEU A 58 21.33 -3.85 11.82
CA LEU A 58 21.06 -2.71 10.92
C LEU A 58 22.07 -2.64 9.75
N ALA A 59 23.36 -2.86 10.04
CA ALA A 59 24.41 -2.85 9.03
C ALA A 59 24.24 -3.97 7.99
N GLU A 60 23.86 -5.17 8.42
CA GLU A 60 23.60 -6.30 7.53
C GLU A 60 22.35 -6.08 6.67
N ARG A 61 21.28 -5.50 7.23
CA ARG A 61 20.07 -5.15 6.47
C ARG A 61 20.37 -4.11 5.39
N LEU A 62 21.11 -3.05 5.73
CA LEU A 62 21.53 -2.02 4.78
C LEU A 62 22.42 -2.59 3.67
N ALA A 63 23.35 -3.49 4.01
CA ALA A 63 24.18 -4.18 3.03
C ALA A 63 23.35 -5.10 2.12
N ALA A 64 22.40 -5.85 2.67
CA ALA A 64 21.52 -6.72 1.90
C ALA A 64 20.60 -5.93 0.94
N LEU A 65 20.02 -4.81 1.38
CA LEU A 65 19.24 -3.93 0.50
C LEU A 65 20.13 -3.28 -0.58
N ALA A 66 21.38 -2.92 -0.26
CA ALA A 66 22.32 -2.39 -1.24
C ALA A 66 22.68 -3.42 -2.32
N ASP A 67 22.92 -4.69 -1.94
CA ASP A 67 23.11 -5.79 -2.89
C ASP A 67 21.85 -6.01 -3.75
N TYR A 68 20.67 -6.01 -3.12
CA TYR A 68 19.40 -6.16 -3.82
C TYR A 68 19.17 -5.03 -4.85
N GLN A 69 19.50 -3.79 -4.49
CA GLN A 69 19.48 -2.64 -5.40
C GLN A 69 20.51 -2.81 -6.53
N GLN A 70 21.70 -3.33 -6.26
CA GLN A 70 22.72 -3.57 -7.27
C GLN A 70 22.25 -4.61 -8.29
N GLN A 71 21.63 -5.71 -7.85
CA GLN A 71 21.04 -6.71 -8.73
C GLN A 71 19.93 -6.11 -9.62
N LEU A 72 19.11 -5.19 -9.09
CA LEU A 72 18.11 -4.46 -9.87
C LEU A 72 18.76 -3.60 -10.97
N LEU A 73 19.83 -2.88 -10.65
CA LEU A 73 20.54 -2.02 -11.60
C LEU A 73 21.22 -2.83 -12.72
N CYS A 74 21.71 -4.04 -12.41
CA CYS A 74 22.25 -4.96 -13.41
C CYS A 74 21.23 -5.36 -14.49
N LEU A 75 19.92 -5.27 -14.22
CA LEU A 75 18.89 -5.58 -15.22
C LEU A 75 18.92 -4.66 -16.45
N SER A 76 19.55 -3.50 -16.33
CA SER A 76 19.78 -2.57 -17.45
C SER A 76 20.91 -2.99 -18.38
N GLN A 77 21.77 -3.95 -17.99
CA GLN A 77 23.04 -4.28 -18.65
C GLN A 77 23.00 -5.57 -19.51
N THR A 78 21.82 -6.16 -19.72
CA THR A 78 21.51 -7.27 -20.66
C THR A 78 21.80 -8.71 -20.17
N ASP A 79 22.82 -8.97 -19.35
CA ASP A 79 23.06 -10.32 -18.81
C ASP A 79 22.46 -10.51 -17.40
N VAL A 80 21.56 -11.47 -17.28
CA VAL A 80 20.90 -11.86 -16.01
C VAL A 80 21.37 -13.21 -15.48
N ASN A 81 22.38 -13.81 -16.11
CA ASN A 81 22.97 -15.07 -15.66
C ASN A 81 23.66 -14.86 -14.29
N GLY A 82 23.35 -15.74 -13.34
CA GLY A 82 23.89 -15.67 -11.97
C GLY A 82 23.09 -14.79 -11.00
N LEU A 83 22.10 -14.02 -11.48
CA LEU A 83 21.18 -13.30 -10.60
C LEU A 83 20.24 -14.24 -9.86
N SER A 84 19.65 -13.75 -8.76
CA SER A 84 18.64 -14.50 -8.03
C SER A 84 17.40 -14.80 -8.91
N PRO A 85 16.63 -15.86 -8.60
CA PRO A 85 15.42 -16.19 -9.34
C PRO A 85 14.42 -15.03 -9.47
N ILE A 86 14.35 -14.14 -8.47
CA ILE A 86 13.46 -12.96 -8.51
C ILE A 86 13.88 -12.02 -9.65
N PHE A 87 15.16 -11.68 -9.75
CA PHE A 87 15.66 -10.74 -10.76
C PHE A 87 15.60 -11.32 -12.18
N ILE A 88 15.81 -12.63 -12.35
CA ILE A 88 15.61 -13.29 -13.65
C ILE A 88 14.15 -13.16 -14.13
N ALA A 89 13.19 -13.40 -13.23
CA ALA A 89 11.77 -13.24 -13.57
C ALA A 89 11.41 -11.77 -13.78
N LEU A 90 11.92 -10.89 -12.92
CA LEU A 90 11.65 -9.46 -12.94
C LEU A 90 12.17 -8.81 -14.22
N HIS A 91 13.39 -9.13 -14.66
CA HIS A 91 13.94 -8.67 -15.94
C HIS A 91 12.99 -8.98 -17.09
N HIS A 92 12.51 -10.22 -17.17
CA HIS A 92 11.57 -10.61 -18.22
C HIS A 92 10.23 -9.86 -18.11
N VAL A 93 9.72 -9.58 -16.90
CA VAL A 93 8.52 -8.77 -16.70
C VAL A 93 8.73 -7.31 -17.13
N ILE A 94 9.85 -6.70 -16.71
CA ILE A 94 10.27 -5.34 -17.07
C ILE A 94 10.36 -5.19 -18.59
N GLN A 95 11.08 -6.08 -19.27
CA GLN A 95 11.24 -6.04 -20.73
C GLN A 95 9.91 -6.24 -21.46
N ARG A 96 9.10 -7.21 -21.02
CA ARG A 96 7.81 -7.52 -21.67
C ARG A 96 6.79 -6.38 -21.54
N HIS A 97 6.78 -5.68 -20.42
CA HIS A 97 5.77 -4.68 -20.09
C HIS A 97 6.31 -3.24 -20.08
N HIS A 98 7.58 -3.05 -20.47
CA HIS A 98 8.27 -1.75 -20.49
C HIS A 98 8.15 -1.00 -19.14
N LEU A 99 8.29 -1.74 -18.03
CA LEU A 99 8.14 -1.15 -16.69
C LEU A 99 9.39 -0.33 -16.33
N PRO A 100 9.26 0.93 -15.88
CA PRO A 100 10.41 1.73 -15.47
C PRO A 100 11.11 1.14 -14.25
N ILE A 101 12.43 0.93 -14.35
CA ILE A 101 13.27 0.46 -13.22
C ILE A 101 13.18 1.45 -12.03
N SER A 102 13.00 2.75 -12.30
CA SER A 102 12.86 3.78 -11.27
C SER A 102 11.74 3.49 -10.28
N LEU A 103 10.62 2.91 -10.71
CA LEU A 103 9.51 2.56 -9.81
C LEU A 103 9.89 1.47 -8.80
N PHE A 104 10.81 0.57 -9.17
CA PHE A 104 11.33 -0.44 -8.24
C PHE A 104 12.38 0.15 -7.30
N LEU A 105 13.20 1.09 -7.79
CA LEU A 105 14.15 1.84 -6.96
C LEU A 105 13.45 2.71 -5.91
N ASP A 106 12.30 3.30 -6.26
CA ASP A 106 11.47 4.06 -5.31
C ASP A 106 11.04 3.17 -4.12
N LEU A 107 10.58 1.96 -4.39
CA LEU A 107 10.22 0.99 -3.33
C LEU A 107 11.42 0.65 -2.44
N LEU A 108 12.59 0.36 -3.02
CA LEU A 108 13.81 0.10 -2.23
C LEU A 108 14.24 1.30 -1.39
N SER A 109 14.00 2.52 -1.89
CA SER A 109 14.28 3.74 -1.15
C SER A 109 13.39 3.87 0.09
N ALA A 110 12.12 3.48 0.01
CA ALA A 110 11.22 3.43 1.16
C ALA A 110 11.68 2.41 2.21
N PHE A 111 12.03 1.18 1.81
CA PHE A 111 12.52 0.16 2.75
C PHE A 111 13.83 0.57 3.44
N LYS A 112 14.72 1.27 2.71
CA LYS A 112 15.92 1.85 3.31
C LYS A 112 15.60 3.00 4.27
N HIS A 113 14.62 3.84 3.93
CA HIS A 113 14.16 4.93 4.81
C HIS A 113 13.69 4.35 6.15
N ASP A 114 12.86 3.31 6.09
CA ASP A 114 12.31 2.58 7.24
C ASP A 114 13.36 1.95 8.18
N LEU A 115 14.60 1.76 7.73
CA LEU A 115 15.73 1.31 8.55
C LEU A 115 16.50 2.46 9.23
N THR A 116 16.40 3.67 8.70
CA THR A 116 17.27 4.79 9.06
C THR A 116 16.52 5.96 9.69
N SER A 117 15.21 6.07 9.44
CA SER A 117 14.32 7.07 9.98
C SER A 117 12.98 6.44 10.34
N THR A 118 12.51 6.74 11.55
CA THR A 118 11.23 6.25 12.08
C THR A 118 10.24 7.37 12.41
N HIS A 119 10.59 8.61 12.05
CA HIS A 119 9.82 9.80 12.39
C HIS A 119 9.60 10.67 11.14
N TYR A 120 8.41 11.28 11.07
CA TYR A 120 8.02 12.21 10.02
C TYR A 120 7.71 13.56 10.68
N GLN A 121 8.24 14.65 10.15
CA GLN A 121 8.03 15.97 10.74
C GLN A 121 6.55 16.38 10.64
N ASP A 122 6.01 16.29 9.42
CA ASP A 122 4.65 16.71 9.06
C ASP A 122 4.00 15.73 8.05
N ASP A 123 2.76 16.02 7.66
CA ASP A 123 2.03 15.22 6.66
C ASP A 123 2.70 15.25 5.26
N THR A 124 3.50 16.28 4.93
CA THR A 124 4.21 16.36 3.64
C THR A 124 5.29 15.30 3.57
N GLU A 125 6.11 15.16 4.62
CA GLU A 125 7.14 14.11 4.68
C GLU A 125 6.51 12.71 4.67
N LEU A 126 5.39 12.52 5.38
CA LEU A 126 4.67 11.25 5.34
C LEU A 126 4.14 10.94 3.94
N TYR A 127 3.67 11.94 3.19
CA TYR A 127 3.22 11.77 1.81
C TYR A 127 4.38 11.51 0.84
N ASP A 128 5.54 12.11 1.08
CA ASP A 128 6.77 11.81 0.34
C ASP A 128 7.23 10.36 0.56
N TYR A 129 7.05 9.83 1.78
CA TYR A 129 7.24 8.40 2.02
C TYR A 129 6.24 7.55 1.23
N CYS A 130 4.94 7.88 1.24
CA CYS A 130 3.92 7.19 0.44
C CYS A 130 4.22 7.22 -1.07
N ARG A 131 4.85 8.30 -1.56
CA ARG A 131 5.30 8.44 -2.95
C ARG A 131 6.35 7.38 -3.32
N LEU A 132 7.12 6.90 -2.34
CA LEU A 132 8.13 5.86 -2.51
C LEU A 132 7.58 4.46 -2.19
N SER A 133 6.81 4.31 -1.11
CA SER A 133 6.37 3.00 -0.58
C SER A 133 5.12 2.42 -1.26
N ALA A 134 4.22 3.28 -1.76
CA ALA A 134 2.90 2.84 -2.23
C ALA A 134 2.61 3.21 -3.69
N ASN A 135 2.87 4.46 -4.08
CA ASN A 135 2.53 4.98 -5.42
C ASN A 135 3.16 4.17 -6.57
N PRO A 136 4.41 3.68 -6.48
CA PRO A 136 5.00 2.90 -7.56
C PRO A 136 4.21 1.63 -7.90
N ILE A 137 3.59 0.98 -6.91
CA ILE A 137 2.75 -0.21 -7.14
C ILE A 137 1.53 0.14 -8.02
N GLY A 138 0.85 1.25 -7.74
CA GLY A 138 -0.29 1.71 -8.54
C GLY A 138 0.11 1.97 -10.00
N ARG A 139 1.23 2.66 -10.20
CA ARG A 139 1.79 2.95 -11.53
C ARG A 139 2.18 1.68 -12.29
N LEU A 140 2.84 0.73 -11.63
CA LEU A 140 3.19 -0.57 -12.21
C LEU A 140 1.93 -1.34 -12.65
N LEU A 141 0.86 -1.33 -11.85
CA LEU A 141 -0.41 -1.96 -12.22
C LEU A 141 -1.07 -1.27 -13.42
N LEU A 142 -1.07 0.06 -13.50
CA LEU A 142 -1.57 0.78 -14.67
C LEU A 142 -0.82 0.37 -15.95
N LEU A 143 0.51 0.34 -15.90
CA LEU A 143 1.37 -0.04 -17.03
C LEU A 143 1.17 -1.51 -17.45
N LEU A 144 1.01 -2.43 -16.51
CA LEU A 144 0.67 -3.83 -16.81
C LEU A 144 -0.66 -3.94 -17.58
N HIS A 145 -1.62 -3.06 -17.29
CA HIS A 145 -2.89 -2.94 -18.00
C HIS A 145 -2.86 -1.97 -19.19
N GLN A 146 -1.66 -1.50 -19.59
CA GLN A 146 -1.41 -0.65 -20.75
C GLN A 146 -2.04 0.77 -20.66
N TYR A 147 -2.27 1.26 -19.44
CA TYR A 147 -2.67 2.65 -19.20
C TYR A 147 -1.42 3.53 -19.05
N HIS A 148 -1.34 4.59 -19.87
CA HIS A 148 -0.23 5.55 -19.89
C HIS A 148 -0.70 7.00 -19.68
N ASP A 149 -1.99 7.18 -19.36
CA ASP A 149 -2.60 8.49 -19.19
C ASP A 149 -2.14 9.12 -17.86
N GLU A 150 -1.49 10.29 -17.94
CA GLU A 150 -0.95 11.01 -16.76
C GLU A 150 -2.03 11.38 -15.75
N THR A 151 -3.27 11.62 -16.20
CA THR A 151 -4.38 11.90 -15.28
C THR A 151 -4.78 10.64 -14.52
N LEU A 152 -4.76 9.46 -15.15
CA LEU A 152 -4.98 8.18 -14.45
C LEU A 152 -3.85 7.86 -13.49
N ILE A 153 -2.60 8.19 -13.85
CA ILE A 153 -1.44 8.05 -12.96
C ILE A 153 -1.63 8.90 -11.70
N ALA A 154 -2.00 10.18 -11.84
CA ALA A 154 -2.27 11.05 -10.70
C ALA A 154 -3.41 10.52 -9.79
N TYR A 155 -4.49 9.99 -10.37
CA TYR A 155 -5.55 9.37 -9.58
C TYR A 155 -5.10 8.08 -8.88
N ALA A 156 -4.25 7.28 -9.52
CA ALA A 156 -3.70 6.06 -8.92
C ALA A 156 -2.74 6.38 -7.78
N ASP A 157 -1.88 7.39 -7.93
CA ASP A 157 -1.01 7.89 -6.85
C ASP A 157 -1.84 8.37 -5.66
N THR A 158 -2.87 9.17 -5.92
CA THR A 158 -3.79 9.63 -4.87
C THR A 158 -4.46 8.46 -4.14
N LEU A 159 -4.90 7.43 -4.88
CA LEU A 159 -5.49 6.23 -4.29
C LEU A 159 -4.47 5.44 -3.46
N CYS A 160 -3.27 5.22 -3.99
CA CYS A 160 -2.20 4.48 -3.31
C CYS A 160 -1.76 5.17 -2.02
N THR A 161 -1.58 6.50 -2.06
CA THR A 161 -1.30 7.28 -0.86
C THR A 161 -2.43 7.15 0.17
N ALA A 162 -3.69 7.27 -0.25
CA ALA A 162 -4.82 7.13 0.67
C ALA A 162 -4.92 5.71 1.27
N LEU A 163 -4.65 4.66 0.48
CA LEU A 163 -4.62 3.28 0.97
C LEU A 163 -3.51 3.08 2.01
N GLN A 164 -2.34 3.66 1.78
CA GLN A 164 -1.22 3.57 2.70
C GLN A 164 -1.52 4.28 4.02
N LEU A 165 -2.14 5.47 3.97
CA LEU A 165 -2.60 6.15 5.18
C LEU A 165 -3.64 5.35 5.94
N VAL A 166 -4.59 4.70 5.25
CA VAL A 166 -5.57 3.80 5.89
C VAL A 166 -4.86 2.65 6.61
N ASN A 167 -3.81 2.06 6.03
CA ASN A 167 -3.02 1.02 6.70
C ASN A 167 -2.33 1.58 7.95
N PHE A 168 -1.67 2.74 7.85
CA PHE A 168 -1.03 3.37 9.01
C PHE A 168 -2.00 3.64 10.15
N TYR A 169 -3.21 4.09 9.85
CA TYR A 169 -4.23 4.31 10.89
C TYR A 169 -4.80 3.01 11.46
N GLN A 170 -4.87 1.95 10.66
CA GLN A 170 -5.35 0.64 11.10
C GLN A 170 -4.35 -0.08 12.00
N ASP A 171 -3.06 0.12 11.76
CA ASP A 171 -1.99 -0.68 12.35
C ASP A 171 -1.09 0.11 13.33
N ILE A 172 -1.52 1.29 13.81
CA ILE A 172 -0.76 2.17 14.74
C ILE A 172 -0.12 1.38 15.89
N ALA A 173 -0.91 0.54 16.59
CA ALA A 173 -0.41 -0.22 17.73
C ALA A 173 0.55 -1.35 17.32
N GLU A 174 0.28 -2.01 16.19
CA GLU A 174 1.09 -3.12 15.69
C GLU A 174 2.45 -2.60 15.17
N ASP A 175 2.44 -1.52 14.39
CA ASP A 175 3.65 -0.87 13.87
C ASP A 175 4.56 -0.38 14.99
N HIS A 176 3.99 0.20 16.05
CA HIS A 176 4.76 0.58 17.23
C HIS A 176 5.32 -0.65 17.96
N ALA A 177 4.49 -1.66 18.24
CA ALA A 177 4.88 -2.79 19.08
C ALA A 177 5.85 -3.77 18.40
N VAL A 178 5.68 -4.00 17.10
CA VAL A 178 6.41 -5.03 16.34
C VAL A 178 7.55 -4.41 15.52
N ARG A 179 7.28 -3.29 14.85
CA ARG A 179 8.22 -2.66 13.90
C ARG A 179 8.98 -1.47 14.49
N GLN A 180 8.59 -1.01 15.69
CA GLN A 180 9.14 0.20 16.32
C GLN A 180 9.01 1.45 15.43
N ARG A 181 7.90 1.54 14.68
CA ARG A 181 7.62 2.65 13.76
C ARG A 181 6.41 3.46 14.22
N VAL A 182 6.45 4.77 13.97
CA VAL A 182 5.34 5.69 14.23
C VAL A 182 5.09 6.53 12.97
N TYR A 183 3.97 6.25 12.28
CA TYR A 183 3.56 6.98 11.08
C TYR A 183 2.64 8.18 11.39
N ILE A 184 2.51 8.56 12.65
CA ILE A 184 1.88 9.81 13.06
C ILE A 184 2.98 10.89 13.06
N PRO A 185 2.84 11.97 12.28
CA PRO A 185 3.87 13.00 12.25
C PRO A 185 4.08 13.67 13.62
N THR A 186 5.31 14.12 13.85
CA THR A 186 5.72 14.72 15.14
C THR A 186 4.98 16.02 15.45
N ASP A 187 4.63 16.83 14.43
CA ASP A 187 3.81 18.03 14.62
C ASP A 187 2.40 17.70 15.17
N SER A 188 1.88 16.53 14.79
CA SER A 188 0.56 16.04 15.12
C SER A 188 0.55 15.42 16.52
N LEU A 189 1.65 14.75 16.90
CA LEU A 189 1.90 14.34 18.28
C LEU A 189 2.04 15.56 19.20
N ALA A 190 2.76 16.60 18.76
CA ALA A 190 2.92 17.85 19.49
C ALA A 190 1.59 18.60 19.65
N GLU A 191 0.72 18.66 18.62
CA GLU A 191 -0.64 19.21 18.71
C GLU A 191 -1.46 18.52 19.82
N ALA A 192 -1.25 17.21 20.00
CA ALA A 192 -1.88 16.41 21.05
C ALA A 192 -1.14 16.43 22.41
N ASN A 193 -0.05 17.19 22.55
CA ASN A 193 0.82 17.21 23.73
C ASN A 193 1.35 15.82 24.11
N ILE A 194 1.96 15.14 23.12
CA ILE A 194 2.62 13.84 23.25
C ILE A 194 4.05 13.96 22.74
N ASP A 195 5.01 13.80 23.65
CA ASP A 195 6.44 13.82 23.31
C ASP A 195 6.99 12.40 23.05
N ASP A 196 6.55 11.43 23.85
CA ASP A 196 6.91 10.01 23.73
C ASP A 196 5.64 9.19 23.47
N PHE A 197 5.46 8.79 22.21
CA PHE A 197 4.24 8.12 21.79
C PHE A 197 4.26 6.65 22.18
N ILE A 198 3.26 6.25 22.97
CA ILE A 198 2.95 4.85 23.28
C ILE A 198 1.46 4.63 22.98
N PRO A 199 1.07 3.55 22.28
CA PRO A 199 -0.33 3.26 21.97
C PRO A 199 -1.08 2.77 23.22
N ASN A 200 -1.69 3.70 23.94
CA ASN A 200 -2.51 3.44 25.13
C ASN A 200 -3.79 4.31 25.14
N GLU A 201 -4.71 4.01 26.06
CA GLU A 201 -6.01 4.71 26.17
C GLU A 201 -5.85 6.24 26.33
N ALA A 202 -4.87 6.68 27.13
CA ALA A 202 -4.64 8.11 27.40
C ALA A 202 -4.17 8.86 26.14
N ASN A 203 -3.23 8.29 25.40
CA ASN A 203 -2.73 8.86 24.16
C ASN A 203 -3.77 8.75 23.03
N SER A 204 -4.60 7.69 23.02
CA SER A 204 -5.76 7.59 22.11
C SER A 204 -6.69 8.79 22.30
N LEU A 205 -7.06 9.09 23.55
CA LEU A 205 -7.95 10.20 23.85
C LEU A 205 -7.34 11.56 23.47
N LYS A 206 -6.04 11.78 23.74
CA LYS A 206 -5.33 13.01 23.36
C LYS A 206 -5.25 13.19 21.85
N LEU A 207 -5.01 12.11 21.10
CA LEU A 207 -4.87 12.13 19.65
C LEU A 207 -6.19 12.15 18.90
N SER A 208 -7.32 11.98 19.58
CA SER A 208 -8.61 11.79 18.91
C SER A 208 -8.91 12.91 17.93
N THR A 209 -8.89 14.17 18.37
CA THR A 209 -9.16 15.33 17.51
C THR A 209 -8.21 15.38 16.30
N VAL A 210 -6.92 15.06 16.50
CA VAL A 210 -5.90 15.04 15.44
C VAL A 210 -6.18 13.92 14.43
N LEU A 211 -6.40 12.69 14.90
CA LEU A 211 -6.68 11.53 14.04
C LEU A 211 -8.01 11.69 13.29
N ARG A 212 -9.04 12.27 13.91
CA ARG A 212 -10.32 12.57 13.26
C ARG A 212 -10.14 13.53 12.07
N LYS A 213 -9.32 14.57 12.21
CA LYS A 213 -8.94 15.47 11.10
C LYS A 213 -8.20 14.71 10.00
N LYS A 214 -7.24 13.84 10.37
CA LYS A 214 -6.49 13.01 9.43
C LYS A 214 -7.37 12.00 8.68
N TYR A 215 -8.38 11.44 9.33
CA TYR A 215 -9.38 10.57 8.68
C TYR A 215 -10.21 11.33 7.65
N LEU A 216 -10.59 12.57 7.93
CA LEU A 216 -11.30 13.44 6.97
C LEU A 216 -10.42 13.80 5.77
N ALA A 217 -9.15 14.13 6.00
CA ALA A 217 -8.18 14.39 4.93
C ALA A 217 -7.99 13.15 4.05
N CYS A 218 -7.82 11.97 4.65
CA CYS A 218 -7.73 10.70 3.93
C CYS A 218 -9.01 10.39 3.13
N ALA A 219 -10.19 10.71 3.67
CA ALA A 219 -11.45 10.55 2.95
C ALA A 219 -11.52 11.47 1.71
N SER A 220 -10.96 12.68 1.78
CA SER A 220 -10.85 13.58 0.63
C SER A 220 -9.95 13.00 -0.46
N LEU A 221 -8.80 12.40 -0.11
CA LEU A 221 -7.94 11.71 -1.09
C LEU A 221 -8.69 10.55 -1.77
N LEU A 222 -9.44 9.74 -1.01
CA LEU A 222 -10.29 8.69 -1.57
C LEU A 222 -11.37 9.24 -2.50
N GLU A 223 -11.96 10.40 -2.19
CA GLU A 223 -12.91 11.08 -3.08
C GLU A 223 -12.23 11.61 -4.35
N GLN A 224 -11.04 12.19 -4.24
CA GLN A 224 -10.27 12.70 -5.38
C GLN A 224 -9.85 11.58 -6.34
N SER A 225 -9.55 10.39 -5.82
CA SER A 225 -9.19 9.21 -6.63
C SER A 225 -10.39 8.49 -7.28
N HIS A 226 -11.62 8.84 -6.88
CA HIS A 226 -12.87 8.24 -7.37
C HIS A 226 -13.02 8.14 -8.90
N PRO A 227 -12.56 9.11 -9.73
CA PRO A 227 -12.63 9.00 -11.19
C PRO A 227 -11.93 7.77 -11.76
N LEU A 228 -10.92 7.22 -11.07
CA LEU A 228 -10.20 6.01 -11.48
C LEU A 228 -11.16 4.82 -11.70
N GLY A 229 -12.11 4.64 -10.77
CA GLY A 229 -13.13 3.58 -10.84
C GLY A 229 -14.14 3.74 -11.99
N HIS A 230 -14.23 4.93 -12.58
CA HIS A 230 -15.08 5.23 -13.74
C HIS A 230 -14.33 5.14 -15.06
N ARG A 231 -13.06 5.57 -15.10
CA ARG A 231 -12.27 5.65 -16.31
C ARG A 231 -11.64 4.30 -16.70
N ILE A 232 -11.22 3.51 -15.72
CA ILE A 232 -10.70 2.15 -15.97
C ILE A 232 -11.87 1.19 -16.21
N THR A 233 -11.78 0.38 -17.26
CA THR A 233 -12.83 -0.56 -17.67
C THR A 233 -12.44 -2.02 -17.41
N GLY A 234 -13.37 -2.94 -17.67
CA GLY A 234 -13.16 -4.37 -17.48
C GLY A 234 -12.92 -4.80 -16.03
N ARG A 235 -12.21 -5.92 -15.85
CA ARG A 235 -11.94 -6.53 -14.53
C ARG A 235 -11.07 -5.64 -13.65
N PHE A 236 -10.10 -4.95 -14.25
CA PHE A 236 -9.24 -4.03 -13.51
C PHE A 236 -10.02 -2.82 -12.98
N GLY A 237 -10.91 -2.24 -13.80
CA GLY A 237 -11.78 -1.17 -13.35
C GLY A 237 -12.70 -1.60 -12.20
N TRP A 238 -13.21 -2.84 -12.26
CA TRP A 238 -13.97 -3.42 -11.16
C TRP A 238 -13.13 -3.56 -9.89
N GLN A 239 -11.88 -4.04 -10.00
CA GLN A 239 -10.95 -4.11 -8.88
C GLN A 239 -10.64 -2.73 -8.28
N MET A 240 -10.45 -1.68 -9.10
CA MET A 240 -10.23 -0.32 -8.56
C MET A 240 -11.46 0.18 -7.78
N ARG A 241 -12.67 -0.09 -8.28
CA ARG A 241 -13.90 0.21 -7.54
C ARG A 241 -13.99 -0.58 -6.23
N MET A 242 -13.57 -1.85 -6.24
CA MET A 242 -13.46 -2.66 -5.02
C MET A 242 -12.53 -2.05 -4.00
N THR A 243 -11.29 -1.82 -4.39
CA THR A 243 -10.24 -1.30 -3.53
C THR A 243 -10.69 0.00 -2.87
N LEU A 244 -11.28 0.92 -3.63
CA LEU A 244 -11.76 2.20 -3.09
C LEU A 244 -12.92 2.00 -2.08
N LEU A 245 -13.89 1.13 -2.38
CA LEU A 245 -14.99 0.84 -1.44
C LEU A 245 -14.50 0.16 -0.16
N MET A 246 -13.50 -0.70 -0.26
CA MET A 246 -12.89 -1.37 0.88
C MET A 246 -12.11 -0.38 1.75
N ALA A 247 -11.32 0.50 1.15
CA ALA A 247 -10.62 1.58 1.86
C ALA A 247 -11.59 2.48 2.64
N LEU A 248 -12.68 2.93 1.99
CA LEU A 248 -13.72 3.71 2.66
C LEU A 248 -14.43 2.93 3.77
N ALA A 249 -14.55 1.60 3.65
CA ALA A 249 -15.14 0.77 4.69
C ALA A 249 -14.23 0.62 5.91
N VAL A 250 -12.91 0.46 5.71
CA VAL A 250 -11.92 0.48 6.81
C VAL A 250 -11.94 1.85 7.49
N LEU A 251 -11.85 2.93 6.70
CA LEU A 251 -11.83 4.29 7.23
C LEU A 251 -13.10 4.63 8.01
N LEU A 252 -14.27 4.13 7.56
CA LEU A 252 -15.50 4.24 8.33
C LEU A 252 -15.48 3.41 9.62
N ALA A 253 -14.84 2.24 9.63
CA ALA A 253 -14.68 1.45 10.84
C ALA A 253 -13.79 2.17 11.87
N LEU A 254 -12.66 2.72 11.43
CA LEU A 254 -11.79 3.60 12.24
C LEU A 254 -12.57 4.81 12.76
N SER A 255 -13.38 5.44 11.90
CA SER A 255 -14.22 6.59 12.28
C SER A 255 -15.27 6.26 13.35
N LYS A 256 -15.62 4.98 13.56
CA LYS A 256 -16.64 4.56 14.54
C LYS A 256 -16.08 4.15 15.88
N GLN A 257 -14.77 3.96 15.99
CA GLN A 257 -14.12 3.67 17.26
C GLN A 257 -14.40 4.79 18.27
N GLU A 258 -14.43 4.45 19.55
CA GLU A 258 -14.46 5.46 20.60
C GLU A 258 -13.10 6.17 20.67
N ASP A 259 -13.09 7.43 21.09
CA ASP A 259 -11.85 8.23 21.15
C ASP A 259 -10.80 7.64 22.11
N ARG A 260 -11.23 6.80 23.06
CA ARG A 260 -10.37 6.08 24.00
C ARG A 260 -9.77 4.77 23.42
N ASP A 261 -10.24 4.33 22.25
CA ASP A 261 -9.87 3.04 21.62
C ASP A 261 -9.57 3.18 20.11
N LEU A 262 -8.87 4.24 19.71
CA LEU A 262 -8.53 4.51 18.31
C LEU A 262 -7.42 3.61 17.76
N PHE A 263 -6.71 2.89 18.63
CA PHE A 263 -5.59 2.03 18.25
C PHE A 263 -5.99 0.56 18.10
N SER A 264 -7.27 0.21 18.27
CA SER A 264 -7.74 -1.12 17.89
C SER A 264 -7.66 -1.30 16.38
N CYS A 265 -7.32 -2.50 15.89
CA CYS A 265 -7.16 -2.77 14.46
C CYS A 265 -8.48 -3.34 13.88
N PRO A 266 -9.34 -2.52 13.24
CA PRO A 266 -10.62 -3.00 12.75
C PRO A 266 -10.45 -3.87 11.50
N ARG A 267 -10.61 -5.18 11.61
CA ARG A 267 -10.59 -6.08 10.45
C ARG A 267 -11.96 -6.17 9.79
N LEU A 268 -12.02 -6.03 8.45
CA LEU A 268 -13.28 -6.13 7.71
C LEU A 268 -13.71 -7.59 7.53
N GLY A 269 -14.93 -7.90 7.97
CA GLY A 269 -15.54 -9.21 7.79
C GLY A 269 -16.33 -9.34 6.47
N LYS A 270 -16.87 -10.54 6.24
CA LYS A 270 -17.69 -10.86 5.04
C LYS A 270 -18.85 -9.88 4.82
N ALA A 271 -19.39 -9.31 5.89
CA ALA A 271 -20.49 -8.35 5.88
C ALA A 271 -20.14 -7.03 5.18
N GLN A 272 -18.86 -6.65 5.11
CA GLN A 272 -18.38 -5.46 4.41
C GLN A 272 -17.86 -5.81 3.02
N TRP A 273 -17.18 -6.95 2.89
CA TRP A 273 -16.66 -7.45 1.62
C TRP A 273 -17.75 -7.70 0.57
N LEU A 274 -18.85 -8.36 0.96
CA LEU A 274 -19.89 -8.74 0.00
C LEU A 274 -20.64 -7.53 -0.59
N PRO A 275 -21.08 -6.53 0.19
CA PRO A 275 -21.66 -5.32 -0.36
C PRO A 275 -20.68 -4.53 -1.22
N ALA A 276 -19.40 -4.46 -0.84
CA ALA A 276 -18.39 -3.86 -1.69
C ALA A 276 -18.40 -4.61 -3.03
N ALA A 277 -18.18 -5.93 -3.01
CA ALA A 277 -18.14 -6.85 -4.16
C ALA A 277 -19.25 -6.56 -5.17
N ILE A 278 -20.49 -6.57 -4.68
CA ILE A 278 -21.69 -6.40 -5.49
C ILE A 278 -21.81 -4.97 -6.01
N LEU A 279 -21.67 -3.96 -5.14
CA LEU A 279 -21.93 -2.56 -5.51
C LEU A 279 -20.89 -2.00 -6.48
N SER A 280 -19.69 -2.55 -6.49
CA SER A 280 -18.65 -2.17 -7.46
C SER A 280 -18.89 -2.69 -8.89
N LEU A 281 -19.82 -3.63 -9.11
CA LEU A 281 -20.10 -4.14 -10.45
C LEU A 281 -20.69 -3.05 -11.36
N SER A 282 -21.46 -2.12 -10.79
CA SER A 282 -22.08 -1.01 -11.49
C SER A 282 -21.43 0.32 -11.09
N LYS A 283 -21.02 1.13 -12.07
CA LYS A 283 -20.48 2.48 -11.84
C LYS A 283 -21.47 3.36 -11.06
N ARG A 284 -22.78 3.24 -11.33
CA ARG A 284 -23.83 4.00 -10.63
C ARG A 284 -23.93 3.58 -9.16
N SER A 285 -24.00 2.27 -8.90
CA SER A 285 -24.08 1.74 -7.53
C SER A 285 -22.82 2.03 -6.72
N PHE A 286 -21.66 1.94 -7.38
CA PHE A 286 -20.37 2.35 -6.84
C PHE A 286 -20.37 3.81 -6.42
N GLN A 287 -20.72 4.73 -7.33
CA GLN A 287 -20.77 6.17 -7.05
C GLN A 287 -21.73 6.50 -5.89
N TRP A 288 -22.91 5.88 -5.89
CA TRP A 288 -23.86 6.04 -4.77
C TRP A 288 -23.25 5.59 -3.45
N ARG A 289 -22.57 4.44 -3.44
CA ARG A 289 -21.97 3.88 -2.22
C ARG A 289 -20.80 4.74 -1.71
N VAL A 290 -19.95 5.24 -2.60
CA VAL A 290 -18.86 6.17 -2.27
C VAL A 290 -19.42 7.41 -1.55
N ARG A 291 -20.40 8.09 -2.15
CA ARG A 291 -21.04 9.27 -1.54
C ARG A 291 -21.65 8.96 -0.17
N ARG A 292 -22.28 7.80 -0.03
CA ARG A 292 -22.87 7.37 1.25
C ARG A 292 -21.81 7.14 2.33
N LEU A 293 -20.70 6.48 2.00
CA LEU A 293 -19.61 6.21 2.95
C LEU A 293 -18.91 7.51 3.36
N LEU A 294 -18.58 8.39 2.41
CA LEU A 294 -17.99 9.71 2.69
C LEU A 294 -18.86 10.54 3.63
N LYS A 295 -20.19 10.57 3.40
CA LYS A 295 -21.13 11.26 4.29
C LYS A 295 -21.14 10.69 5.71
N LEU A 296 -21.01 9.37 5.87
CA LEU A 296 -20.97 8.73 7.19
C LEU A 296 -19.66 9.04 7.92
N ILE A 297 -18.52 8.96 7.21
CA ILE A 297 -17.21 9.35 7.73
C ILE A 297 -17.23 10.81 8.19
N GLY A 298 -17.76 11.71 7.36
CA GLY A 298 -17.93 13.12 7.73
C GLY A 298 -18.71 13.32 9.03
N ARG A 299 -19.85 12.63 9.18
CA ARG A 299 -20.68 12.72 10.38
C ARG A 299 -19.99 12.22 11.64
N HIS A 300 -19.22 11.13 11.55
CA HIS A 300 -18.56 10.56 12.71
C HIS A 300 -17.35 11.37 13.19
N ASN A 301 -16.69 12.12 12.30
CA ASN A 301 -15.47 12.86 12.62
C ASN A 301 -15.67 14.38 12.81
N GLN A 302 -16.88 14.91 12.55
CA GLN A 302 -17.22 16.33 12.81
C GLN A 302 -17.81 16.59 14.20
N THR A 303 -18.12 15.52 14.95
CA THR A 303 -18.77 15.59 16.27
C THR A 303 -17.80 15.44 17.45
N SER A 304 -16.50 15.52 17.19
CA SER A 304 -15.41 15.30 18.17
C SER A 304 -14.58 16.55 18.37
#